data_AF-A0AAV5F2J7-F1
#
_entry.id   AF-A0AAV5F2J7-F1
#
_cell.length_a   1.000
_cell.length_b   1.000
_cell.length_c   1.000
_cell.angle_alpha   90.00
_cell.angle_beta   90.00
_cell.angle_gamma   90.00
#
_symmetry.space_group_name_H-M   'P 1'
#
loop_
_entity.id
_entity.type
_entity.pdbx_description
1 polymer ?
#
loop_
_entity_poly.entity_id
_entity_poly.type
_entity_poly.pdbx_seq_one_letter_code
_entity_poly.pdbx_strand_id
1 'polypeptide(L)'
;MAPSSSVRIEEVVPWTLVELAPILRVSNEVEATNPRVAYLCRHYAWEKAHRLDPTSRGRGVRQFKKELLQRLERDKDLSIKSRVKQSDAREVQFFYRNHYRKYIYSLQKGASATTKAEKVQITKDYKTAVVLYEVLKAVNNVSLQLEPGQPVN
;
A
#
# COMPACT_ATOMS: atom_id res chain seq x y z
N MET A 1 9.76 -25.99 9.17
CA MET A 1 9.86 -24.66 9.79
C MET A 1 8.49 -24.01 9.74
N ALA A 2 7.82 -23.86 10.88
CA ALA A 2 6.54 -23.17 10.97
C ALA A 2 6.73 -21.67 10.67
N PRO A 3 5.75 -20.98 10.07
CA PRO A 3 5.82 -19.53 9.96
C PRO A 3 5.81 -18.96 11.38
N SER A 4 6.89 -18.24 11.72
CA SER A 4 6.98 -17.47 12.96
C SER A 4 5.74 -16.60 13.08
N SER A 5 5.02 -16.78 14.17
CA SER A 5 3.90 -15.97 14.65
C SER A 5 4.37 -14.55 14.94
N SER A 6 4.73 -13.80 13.89
CA SER A 6 4.83 -12.35 13.97
C SER A 6 3.41 -11.83 14.15
N VAL A 7 3.14 -11.31 15.34
CA VAL A 7 1.99 -10.45 15.65
C VAL A 7 1.70 -9.57 14.43
N ARG A 8 0.49 -9.69 13.87
CA ARG A 8 0.12 -8.89 12.70
C ARG A 8 0.02 -7.45 13.18
N ILE A 9 0.90 -6.59 12.70
CA ILE A 9 0.85 -5.13 12.94
C ILE A 9 -0.49 -4.53 12.47
N GLU A 10 -1.23 -5.27 11.63
CA GLU A 10 -2.61 -5.00 11.22
C GLU A 10 -3.65 -5.04 12.34
N GLU A 11 -3.37 -5.67 13.48
CA GLU A 11 -4.45 -6.10 14.36
C GLU A 11 -5.10 -4.94 15.15
N VAL A 12 -4.48 -3.75 15.22
CA VAL A 12 -5.16 -2.54 15.70
C VAL A 12 -4.60 -1.28 15.04
N VAL A 13 -5.21 -0.86 13.92
CA VAL A 13 -5.05 0.52 13.44
C VAL A 13 -5.67 1.45 14.49
N PRO A 14 -4.94 2.42 15.07
CA PRO A 14 -5.50 3.36 16.03
C PRO A 14 -6.74 4.06 15.45
N TRP A 15 -7.74 4.33 16.28
CA TRP A 15 -9.01 4.92 15.82
C TRP A 15 -8.79 6.26 15.09
N THR A 16 -7.84 7.07 15.55
CA THR A 16 -7.45 8.35 14.91
C THR A 16 -6.83 8.17 13.53
N LEU A 17 -6.43 6.96 13.17
CA LEU A 17 -5.77 6.60 11.92
C LEU A 17 -6.56 5.56 11.12
N VAL A 18 -7.87 5.41 11.38
CA VAL A 18 -8.73 4.40 10.72
C VAL A 18 -8.68 4.48 9.19
N GLU A 19 -8.41 5.66 8.63
CA GLU A 19 -8.20 5.88 7.18
C GLU A 19 -7.04 5.09 6.58
N LEU A 20 -6.09 4.61 7.40
CA LEU A 20 -4.97 3.79 6.95
C LEU A 20 -5.35 2.31 6.75
N ALA A 21 -6.45 1.86 7.37
CA ALA A 21 -6.84 0.44 7.34
C ALA A 21 -7.05 -0.11 5.91
N PRO A 22 -7.71 0.61 4.98
CA PRO A 22 -7.81 0.15 3.59
C PRO A 22 -6.46 0.02 2.89
N ILE A 23 -5.51 0.94 3.15
CA ILE A 23 -4.18 0.93 2.54
C ILE A 23 -3.40 -0.29 3.03
N LEU A 24 -3.40 -0.53 4.34
CA LEU A 24 -2.73 -1.68 4.93
C LEU A 24 -3.34 -2.99 4.45
N ARG A 25 -4.68 -3.10 4.40
CA ARG A 25 -5.35 -4.30 3.86
C ARG A 25 -4.90 -4.59 2.43
N VAL A 26 -4.91 -3.59 1.55
CA VAL A 26 -4.44 -3.74 0.17
C VAL A 26 -2.98 -4.16 0.13
N SER A 27 -2.13 -3.61 1.00
CA SER A 27 -0.71 -4.00 1.05
C SER A 27 -0.51 -5.50 1.30
N ASN A 28 -1.32 -6.11 2.17
CA ASN A 28 -1.20 -7.54 2.48
C ASN A 28 -1.80 -8.42 1.38
N GLU A 29 -2.90 -7.97 0.78
CA GLU A 29 -3.52 -8.70 -0.33
C GLU A 29 -2.62 -8.79 -1.56
N VAL A 30 -1.83 -7.75 -1.83
CA VAL A 30 -0.95 -7.72 -3.01
C VAL A 30 0.45 -8.27 -2.73
N GLU A 31 0.84 -8.49 -1.46
CA GLU A 31 2.20 -8.91 -1.06
C GLU A 31 2.66 -10.17 -1.78
N ALA A 32 1.80 -11.20 -1.86
CA ALA A 32 2.14 -12.44 -2.54
C ALA A 32 2.29 -12.30 -4.06
N THR A 33 1.63 -11.31 -4.68
CA THR A 33 1.64 -11.10 -6.14
C THR A 33 2.74 -10.13 -6.57
N ASN A 34 2.95 -9.07 -5.78
CA ASN A 34 3.96 -8.05 -6.04
C ASN A 34 4.45 -7.47 -4.70
N PRO A 35 5.53 -8.03 -4.13
CA PRO A 35 6.06 -7.58 -2.84
C PRO A 35 6.52 -6.12 -2.88
N ARG A 36 6.98 -5.63 -4.04
CA ARG A 36 7.40 -4.23 -4.19
C ARG A 36 6.21 -3.27 -4.07
N VAL A 37 5.07 -3.56 -4.71
CA VAL A 37 3.86 -2.74 -4.56
C VAL A 37 3.32 -2.79 -3.13
N ALA A 38 3.34 -3.96 -2.48
CA ALA A 38 2.95 -4.08 -1.08
C ALA A 38 3.80 -3.19 -0.17
N TYR A 39 5.11 -3.22 -0.35
CA TYR A 39 6.05 -2.35 0.35
C TYR A 39 5.71 -0.86 0.17
N LEU A 40 5.47 -0.44 -1.07
CA LEU A 40 5.14 0.96 -1.38
C LEU A 40 3.80 1.40 -0.78
N CYS A 41 2.80 0.51 -0.73
CA CYS A 41 1.55 0.78 -0.01
C CYS A 41 1.78 0.99 1.50
N ARG A 42 2.61 0.15 2.14
CA ARG A 42 2.97 0.31 3.56
C ARG A 42 3.75 1.61 3.81
N HIS A 43 4.66 1.96 2.91
CA HIS A 43 5.44 3.20 3.02
C HIS A 43 4.53 4.42 2.94
N TYR A 44 3.62 4.43 1.96
CA TYR A 44 2.60 5.48 1.83
C TYR A 44 1.70 5.56 3.08
N ALA A 45 1.30 4.44 3.66
CA ALA A 45 0.53 4.42 4.92
C ALA A 45 1.31 5.05 6.08
N TRP A 46 2.62 4.78 6.18
CA TRP A 46 3.49 5.36 7.20
C TRP A 46 3.64 6.88 7.07
N GLU A 47 3.84 7.38 5.85
CA GLU A 47 3.89 8.83 5.59
C GLU A 47 2.54 9.49 5.86
N LYS A 48 1.44 8.86 5.45
CA LYS A 48 0.08 9.34 5.73
C LYS A 48 -0.21 9.37 7.23
N ALA A 49 0.25 8.38 8.00
CA ALA A 49 0.17 8.40 9.46
C ALA A 49 0.91 9.59 10.09
N HIS A 50 2.08 9.96 9.55
CA HIS A 50 2.83 11.13 10.00
C HIS A 50 2.11 12.44 9.69
N ARG A 51 1.47 12.55 8.52
CA ARG A 51 0.65 13.72 8.18
C ARG A 51 -0.61 13.84 9.05
N LEU A 52 -1.26 12.72 9.35
CA LEU A 52 -2.50 12.69 10.14
C LEU A 52 -2.29 12.99 11.62
N ASP A 53 -1.18 12.55 12.22
CA ASP A 53 -0.83 12.88 13.61
C ASP A 53 0.67 13.12 13.74
N PRO A 54 1.17 14.31 13.37
CA PRO A 54 2.61 14.60 13.40
C PRO A 54 3.21 14.45 14.80
N THR A 55 2.45 14.82 15.82
CA THR A 55 2.88 14.79 17.22
C THR A 55 2.78 13.41 17.89
N SER A 56 2.15 12.44 17.22
CA SER A 56 1.89 11.09 17.74
C SER A 56 1.18 11.08 19.10
N ARG A 57 0.22 11.98 19.29
CA ARG A 57 -0.51 12.17 20.56
C ARG A 57 -1.69 11.21 20.73
N GLY A 58 -2.21 10.66 19.63
CA GLY A 58 -3.31 9.70 19.68
C GLY A 58 -2.93 8.41 20.43
N ARG A 59 -3.87 7.84 21.17
CA ARG A 59 -3.67 6.58 21.89
C ARG A 59 -3.17 5.49 20.92
N GLY A 60 -2.03 4.89 21.21
CA GLY A 60 -1.43 3.82 20.41
C GLY A 60 -0.73 4.27 19.12
N VAL A 61 -0.79 5.55 18.73
CA VAL A 61 -0.23 6.04 17.45
C VAL A 61 1.29 5.87 17.39
N ARG A 62 2.01 6.23 18.46
CA ARG A 62 3.47 6.10 18.51
C ARG A 62 3.93 4.65 18.34
N GLN A 63 3.26 3.72 19.01
CA GLN A 63 3.55 2.29 18.89
C GLN A 63 3.24 1.78 17.49
N PHE A 64 2.06 2.11 16.97
CA PHE A 64 1.66 1.75 15.60
C PHE A 64 2.67 2.23 14.55
N LYS A 65 3.10 3.50 14.59
CA LYS A 65 4.10 4.05 13.66
C LYS A 65 5.46 3.36 13.77
N LYS A 66 5.89 3.04 14.99
CA LYS A 66 7.14 2.33 15.26
C LYS A 66 7.11 0.93 14.65
N GLU A 67 6.05 0.17 14.90
CA GLU A 67 5.89 -1.18 14.35
C GLU A 67 5.83 -1.15 12.82
N LEU A 68 5.07 -0.21 12.25
CA LEU A 68 4.99 -0.05 10.80
C LEU A 68 6.36 0.29 10.19
N LEU A 69 7.15 1.16 10.84
CA LEU A 69 8.52 1.47 10.40
C LEU A 69 9.42 0.24 10.46
N GLN A 70 9.38 -0.52 11.56
CA GLN A 70 10.17 -1.76 11.69
C GLN A 70 9.79 -2.80 10.65
N ARG A 71 8.52 -2.85 10.22
CA ARG A 71 8.10 -3.72 9.11
C ARG A 71 8.69 -3.23 7.78
N LEU A 72 8.69 -1.92 7.53
CA LEU A 72 9.32 -1.35 6.34
C LEU A 72 10.83 -1.65 6.31
N GLU A 73 11.53 -1.51 7.42
CA GLU A 73 12.97 -1.81 7.47
C GLU A 73 13.26 -3.27 7.12
N ARG A 74 12.47 -4.21 7.66
CA ARG A 74 12.61 -5.65 7.38
C ARG A 74 12.31 -6.03 5.93
N ASP A 75 11.27 -5.42 5.35
CA ASP A 75 10.80 -5.80 4.02
C ASP A 75 11.56 -5.11 2.88
N LYS A 76 12.32 -4.04 3.18
CA LYS A 76 12.94 -3.14 2.19
C LYS A 76 13.75 -3.90 1.15
N ASP A 77 14.77 -4.63 1.58
CA ASP A 77 15.72 -5.25 0.66
C ASP A 77 15.08 -6.37 -0.18
N LEU A 78 14.22 -7.18 0.43
CA LEU A 78 13.46 -8.23 -0.27
C LEU A 78 12.50 -7.63 -1.30
N SER A 79 11.84 -6.51 -0.95
CA SER A 79 10.97 -5.81 -1.89
C SER A 79 11.75 -5.24 -3.08
N ILE A 80 12.96 -4.72 -2.87
CA ILE A 80 13.83 -4.20 -3.94
C ILE A 80 14.29 -5.34 -4.85
N LYS A 81 14.71 -6.47 -4.28
CA LYS A 81 15.14 -7.66 -5.03
C LYS A 81 14.02 -8.25 -5.90
N SER A 82 12.77 -8.12 -5.47
CA SER A 82 11.60 -8.60 -6.23
C SER A 82 11.07 -7.61 -7.28
N ARG A 83 11.66 -6.40 -7.38
CA ARG A 83 11.22 -5.38 -8.34
C ARG A 83 11.47 -5.84 -9.77
N VAL A 84 10.46 -5.72 -10.63
CA VAL A 84 10.53 -6.14 -12.04
C VAL A 84 10.56 -4.97 -13.01
N LYS A 85 10.18 -3.76 -12.57
CA LYS A 85 10.23 -2.52 -13.36
C LYS A 85 11.44 -1.66 -12.98
N GLN A 86 11.78 -0.76 -13.88
CA GLN A 86 12.94 0.13 -13.73
C GLN A 86 12.80 1.12 -12.56
N SER A 87 11.57 1.44 -12.15
CA SER A 87 11.29 2.35 -11.03
C SER A 87 10.04 1.94 -10.29
N ASP A 88 9.90 2.44 -9.06
CA ASP A 88 8.72 2.21 -8.22
C ASP A 88 7.44 2.75 -8.86
N ALA A 89 7.53 3.93 -9.49
CA ALA A 89 6.41 4.51 -10.23
C ALA A 89 5.92 3.56 -11.33
N ARG A 90 6.83 2.98 -12.10
CA ARG A 90 6.48 2.02 -13.15
C ARG A 90 5.96 0.70 -12.61
N GLU A 91 6.48 0.26 -11.46
CA GLU A 91 6.00 -0.93 -10.75
C GLU A 91 4.53 -0.78 -10.35
N VAL A 92 4.21 0.33 -9.66
CA VAL A 92 2.84 0.64 -9.24
C VAL A 92 1.93 0.90 -10.44
N GLN A 93 2.40 1.64 -11.46
CA GLN A 93 1.62 1.92 -12.66
C GLN A 93 1.26 0.64 -13.43
N PHE A 94 2.22 -0.27 -13.58
CA PHE A 94 1.99 -1.55 -14.25
C PHE A 94 0.99 -2.41 -13.47
N PHE A 95 1.18 -2.51 -12.15
CA PHE A 95 0.28 -3.25 -11.28
C PHE A 95 -1.14 -2.68 -11.30
N TYR A 96 -1.27 -1.35 -11.19
CA TYR A 96 -2.54 -0.63 -11.28
C TYR A 96 -3.26 -0.89 -12.59
N ARG A 97 -2.59 -0.78 -13.74
CA ARG A 97 -3.21 -1.05 -15.06
C ARG A 97 -3.72 -2.48 -15.16
N ASN A 98 -2.94 -3.46 -14.71
CA ASN A 98 -3.36 -4.87 -14.73
C ASN A 98 -4.55 -5.12 -13.81
N HIS A 99 -4.54 -4.55 -12.61
CA HIS A 99 -5.66 -4.64 -11.67
C HIS A 99 -6.91 -3.96 -12.23
N TYR A 100 -6.78 -2.77 -12.80
CA TYR A 100 -7.88 -2.02 -13.39
C TYR A 100 -8.52 -2.77 -14.56
N ARG A 101 -7.73 -3.41 -15.43
CA ARG A 101 -8.26 -4.27 -16.51
C ARG A 101 -9.08 -5.44 -15.96
N LYS A 102 -8.59 -6.10 -14.91
CA LYS A 102 -9.34 -7.18 -14.23
C LYS A 102 -10.64 -6.65 -13.62
N TYR A 103 -10.59 -5.49 -12.97
CA TYR A 103 -11.77 -4.83 -12.39
C TYR A 103 -12.84 -4.51 -13.45
N ILE A 104 -12.45 -3.88 -14.56
CA ILE A 104 -13.37 -3.56 -15.66
C ILE A 104 -13.95 -4.84 -16.28
N TYR A 105 -13.13 -5.87 -16.47
CA TYR A 105 -13.61 -7.18 -16.94
C TYR A 105 -14.64 -7.80 -15.98
N SER A 106 -14.34 -7.80 -14.68
CA SER A 106 -15.26 -8.26 -13.63
C SER A 106 -16.54 -7.44 -13.58
N LEU A 107 -16.47 -6.12 -13.79
CA LEU A 107 -17.63 -5.24 -13.87
C LEU A 107 -18.50 -5.53 -15.09
N GLN A 108 -17.89 -5.73 -16.27
CA GLN A 108 -18.62 -6.05 -17.49
C GLN A 108 -19.30 -7.41 -17.40
N LYS A 109 -18.60 -8.41 -16.84
CA LYS A 109 -19.17 -9.72 -16.53
C LYS A 109 -20.24 -9.63 -15.43
N GLY A 110 -20.03 -8.75 -14.46
CA GLY A 110 -20.90 -8.45 -13.33
C GLY A 110 -21.97 -7.38 -13.59
N ALA A 111 -22.15 -6.91 -14.83
CA ALA A 111 -23.33 -6.11 -15.20
C ALA A 111 -24.62 -6.94 -15.03
N SER A 112 -24.47 -8.26 -14.85
CA SER A 112 -25.48 -9.22 -14.40
C SER A 112 -25.25 -9.75 -12.96
N ALA A 113 -24.48 -9.05 -12.11
CA ALA A 113 -24.13 -9.52 -10.76
C ALA A 113 -25.37 -9.65 -9.87
N THR A 114 -25.85 -10.89 -9.73
CA THR A 114 -27.03 -11.23 -8.94
C THR A 114 -26.65 -11.70 -7.54
N THR A 115 -25.40 -12.12 -7.34
CA THR A 115 -24.97 -12.71 -6.06
C THR A 115 -24.31 -11.68 -5.14
N LYS A 116 -24.43 -11.92 -3.82
CA LYS A 116 -23.76 -11.11 -2.79
C LYS A 116 -22.22 -11.17 -2.92
N ALA A 117 -21.67 -12.31 -3.35
CA ALA A 117 -20.23 -12.51 -3.49
C ALA A 117 -19.63 -11.64 -4.61
N GLU A 118 -20.29 -11.56 -5.76
CA GLU A 118 -19.86 -10.72 -6.89
C GLU A 118 -19.84 -9.23 -6.51
N LYS A 119 -20.88 -8.76 -5.80
CA LYS A 119 -20.97 -7.36 -5.33
C LYS A 119 -19.85 -7.01 -4.34
N VAL A 120 -19.50 -7.96 -3.44
CA VAL A 120 -18.37 -7.79 -2.51
C VAL A 120 -17.05 -7.71 -3.27
N GLN A 121 -16.86 -8.56 -4.28
CA GLN A 121 -15.64 -8.54 -5.10
C GLN A 121 -15.48 -7.22 -5.86
N ILE A 122 -16.54 -6.72 -6.51
CA ILE A 122 -16.52 -5.42 -7.21
C ILE A 122 -16.15 -4.28 -6.26
N THR A 123 -16.75 -4.26 -5.06
CA THR A 123 -16.46 -3.24 -4.04
C THR A 123 -15.02 -3.32 -3.56
N LYS A 124 -14.51 -4.55 -3.39
CA LYS A 124 -13.11 -4.79 -3.01
C LYS A 124 -12.16 -4.29 -4.09
N ASP A 125 -12.39 -4.66 -5.34
CA ASP A 125 -11.55 -4.27 -6.47
C ASP A 125 -11.51 -2.75 -6.66
N TYR A 126 -12.65 -2.08 -6.50
CA TYR A 126 -12.72 -0.63 -6.51
C TYR A 126 -11.87 0.01 -5.42
N LYS A 127 -11.99 -0.47 -4.17
CA LYS A 127 -11.18 0.04 -3.04
C LYS A 127 -9.69 -0.16 -3.28
N THR A 128 -9.30 -1.31 -3.83
CA THR A 128 -7.90 -1.57 -4.21
C THR A 128 -7.42 -0.60 -5.29
N ALA A 129 -8.23 -0.32 -6.32
CA ALA A 129 -7.89 0.63 -7.37
C ALA A 129 -7.68 2.05 -6.82
N VAL A 130 -8.53 2.50 -5.90
CA VAL A 130 -8.39 3.82 -5.23
C VAL A 130 -7.07 3.91 -4.48
N VAL A 131 -6.74 2.91 -3.66
CA VAL A 131 -5.47 2.87 -2.90
C VAL A 131 -4.28 2.88 -3.84
N LEU A 132 -4.27 2.04 -4.88
CA LEU A 132 -3.17 1.97 -5.84
C LEU A 132 -2.96 3.30 -6.59
N TYR A 133 -4.04 4.02 -6.88
CA TYR A 133 -3.97 5.35 -7.49
C TYR A 133 -3.36 6.38 -6.53
N GLU A 134 -3.77 6.41 -5.27
CA GLU A 134 -3.15 7.28 -4.25
C GLU A 134 -1.65 7.01 -4.10
N VAL A 135 -1.26 5.74 -4.02
CA VAL A 135 0.14 5.32 -3.91
C VAL A 135 0.93 5.72 -5.15
N LEU A 136 0.36 5.56 -6.35
CA LEU A 136 1.01 5.98 -7.59
C LEU A 136 1.28 7.50 -7.61
N LYS A 137 0.32 8.31 -7.16
CA LYS A 137 0.52 9.77 -7.04
C LYS A 137 1.64 10.10 -6.06
N ALA A 138 1.66 9.44 -4.90
CA ALA A 138 2.70 9.65 -3.90
C ALA A 138 4.10 9.31 -4.46
N VAL A 139 4.24 8.14 -5.10
CA VAL A 139 5.52 7.68 -5.66
C VAL A 139 6.02 8.59 -6.80
N ASN A 140 5.10 9.10 -7.65
CA ASN A 140 5.45 10.05 -8.69
C ASN A 140 5.87 11.42 -8.12
N ASN A 141 5.25 11.86 -7.02
CA ASN A 141 5.63 13.12 -6.38
C ASN A 141 7.00 13.01 -5.67
N VAL A 142 7.41 11.83 -5.20
CA VAL A 142 8.74 11.60 -4.62
C VAL A 142 9.87 11.76 -5.66
N SER A 143 9.56 11.56 -6.95
CA SER A 143 10.52 11.84 -8.04
C SER A 143 10.87 13.33 -8.19
N LEU A 144 10.19 14.23 -7.47
CA LEU A 144 10.48 15.67 -7.40
C LEU A 144 11.19 16.09 -6.11
N GLN A 145 11.54 15.16 -5.20
CA GLN A 145 12.09 15.50 -3.87
C GLN A 145 13.38 14.74 -3.49
N LEU A 146 14.04 14.06 -4.42
CA LEU A 146 15.35 13.45 -4.18
C LEU A 146 16.40 14.01 -5.14
N GLU A 147 16.96 15.16 -4.80
CA GLU A 147 18.34 15.55 -5.18
C GLU A 147 18.98 16.32 -4.01
N PRO A 148 19.70 15.67 -3.08
CA PRO A 148 20.74 16.33 -2.31
C PRO A 148 22.09 16.02 -2.98
N GLY A 149 22.57 16.91 -3.84
CA GLY A 149 23.92 16.72 -4.40
C GLY A 149 24.34 17.50 -5.64
N GLN A 150 23.72 18.62 -6.02
CA GLN A 150 24.35 19.48 -7.04
C GLN A 150 25.44 20.36 -6.40
N PRO A 151 26.69 20.32 -6.89
CA PRO A 151 27.74 21.18 -6.38
C PRO A 151 27.47 22.64 -6.77
N VAL A 152 27.77 23.55 -5.85
CA VAL A 152 27.83 24.98 -6.13
C VAL A 152 29.25 25.28 -6.62
N ASN A 153 29.35 25.60 -7.92
CA ASN A 153 30.54 25.84 -8.75
C ASN A 153 31.47 24.64 -9.00
#